data_AF-A0A5B9Y2R2-F1
#
_entry.id   AF-A0A5B9Y2R2-F1
#
_cell.length_a   1.000
_cell.length_b   1.000
_cell.length_c   1.000
_cell.angle_alpha   90.00
_cell.angle_beta   90.00
_cell.angle_gamma   90.00
#
_symmetry.space_group_name_H-M   'P 1'
#
loop_
_entity.id
_entity.type
_entity.pdbx_description
1 polymer ?
#
loop_
_entity_poly.entity_id
_entity_poly.type
_entity_poly.pdbx_seq_one_letter_code
_entity_poly.pdbx_strand_id
1 'polypeptide(L)'
;MKRLIAAFLIWIILMTTAIVFIAILGFGSYRFESSNSLKLLKNHVQRIVNENNNYQDAQSAASIVNENILLIKEENIFVEQEEPKSVDQVLFVIAKAKDEVIEVTYRPSKLVLNKTAQFVWCEENSFEQTLSLKENENINMSDQFVLVNDSIEVEIQTQNKEQDFSNLNISDDSLIEISVSKNILIIKGLKVGETNVTVNPETSNSFSFKVTVFEEEKEPEVLPIDNIDLLVDEVKEINIKVINIENPVFKLENQNKDITSAELNNNKIKLVGLKEGKSLITIQLSNYNQVSFEVFVSDLPSLPFVEDQNVFVNQSVRISIADWGVNNTDLTFESEDTSLFTLSSTSTYINITGIKFGNSSLKISTKGMKSTSFRVDVWRVPLIDKVESQEILVGETKSIVVMIANPYPQATFTVSSLDIYIAEVKVTFNNLLRVEFDLIGIYPGIVHVHIDYPGASRVVFIVNVIENT
;
A
#
# COMPACT_ATOMS: atom_id res chain seq x y z
N MET A 1 94.34 -65.79 22.69
CA MET A 1 95.00 -64.69 23.44
C MET A 1 94.04 -64.20 24.51
N LYS A 2 94.49 -63.97 25.76
CA LYS A 2 93.82 -63.29 26.90
C LYS A 2 92.26 -63.34 27.04
N ARG A 3 91.80 -64.00 28.15
CA ARG A 3 90.89 -63.49 29.24
C ARG A 3 89.44 -63.07 28.89
N LEU A 4 88.38 -63.08 29.73
CA LEU A 4 87.94 -63.61 31.07
C LEU A 4 86.36 -63.48 31.06
N ILE A 5 85.45 -63.96 31.94
CA ILE A 5 85.32 -64.62 33.26
C ILE A 5 84.21 -65.72 33.08
N ALA A 6 84.23 -66.94 33.64
CA ALA A 6 83.60 -67.41 34.91
C ALA A 6 82.22 -66.79 35.28
N ALA A 7 81.29 -67.40 36.03
CA ALA A 7 81.05 -68.77 36.56
C ALA A 7 79.53 -68.84 36.95
N PHE A 8 78.84 -69.96 37.24
CA PHE A 8 79.05 -70.90 38.36
C PHE A 8 78.27 -72.22 38.19
N LEU A 9 78.89 -73.26 38.75
CA LEU A 9 78.44 -74.56 39.32
C LEU A 9 76.93 -74.69 39.66
N ILE A 10 76.22 -75.81 39.43
CA ILE A 10 76.39 -77.28 39.72
C ILE A 10 75.56 -77.74 40.94
N TRP A 11 74.63 -78.68 40.71
CA TRP A 11 74.22 -79.87 41.51
C TRP A 11 73.20 -80.66 40.64
N ILE A 12 73.41 -81.91 40.19
CA ILE A 12 73.58 -83.21 40.90
C ILE A 12 72.23 -83.63 41.56
N ILE A 13 71.37 -84.47 40.96
CA ILE A 13 71.44 -85.92 40.58
C ILE A 13 70.93 -86.86 41.71
N LEU A 14 70.05 -87.82 41.35
CA LEU A 14 69.49 -88.94 42.17
C LEU A 14 68.58 -88.50 43.35
N MET A 15 67.52 -89.22 43.78
CA MET A 15 67.19 -90.65 43.68
C MET A 15 65.68 -90.95 43.42
N THR A 16 65.39 -92.20 43.09
CA THR A 16 64.07 -92.86 43.19
C THR A 16 63.69 -93.25 44.63
N THR A 17 62.41 -93.16 45.02
CA THR A 17 61.55 -94.32 45.42
C THR A 17 60.17 -93.85 45.92
N ALA A 18 59.21 -94.78 45.96
CA ALA A 18 57.82 -94.52 46.31
C ALA A 18 57.56 -94.39 47.82
N ILE A 19 56.39 -93.82 48.16
CA ILE A 19 55.42 -94.44 49.07
C ILE A 19 54.02 -93.86 48.78
N VAL A 20 52.99 -94.71 48.86
CA VAL A 20 51.58 -94.30 48.82
C VAL A 20 51.12 -94.03 50.25
N PHE A 21 50.44 -92.91 50.48
CA PHE A 21 49.47 -92.83 51.57
C PHE A 21 48.24 -92.03 51.16
N ILE A 22 47.06 -92.61 51.39
CA ILE A 22 45.78 -91.97 51.16
C ILE A 22 45.36 -91.27 52.46
N ALA A 23 45.07 -89.97 52.36
CA ALA A 23 44.41 -89.21 53.42
C ALA A 23 43.12 -88.59 52.84
N ILE A 24 42.01 -89.31 52.93
CA ILE A 24 40.68 -88.76 52.69
C ILE A 24 40.30 -87.94 53.92
N LEU A 25 39.97 -86.65 53.72
CA LEU A 25 38.84 -85.92 54.36
C LEU A 25 38.99 -84.42 54.04
N GLY A 26 37.89 -83.79 53.61
CA GLY A 26 37.86 -82.37 53.24
C GLY A 26 37.26 -82.12 51.86
N PHE A 27 35.93 -82.19 51.76
CA PHE A 27 35.18 -81.78 50.57
C PHE A 27 35.17 -80.24 50.42
N GLY A 28 36.32 -79.66 50.13
CA GLY A 28 36.40 -78.36 49.48
C GLY A 28 36.23 -78.57 47.97
N SER A 29 35.14 -78.08 47.40
CA SER A 29 34.93 -78.10 45.95
C SER A 29 35.92 -77.14 45.27
N TYR A 30 37.05 -77.68 44.82
CA TYR A 30 38.02 -76.97 43.99
C TYR A 30 37.35 -76.50 42.69
N ARG A 31 36.91 -75.24 42.69
CA ARG A 31 36.37 -74.59 41.50
C ARG A 31 37.52 -74.41 40.49
N PHE A 32 37.43 -75.09 39.35
CA PHE A 32 38.29 -74.86 38.19
C PHE A 32 37.86 -73.57 37.46
N GLU A 33 37.91 -72.42 38.15
CA GLU A 33 37.54 -71.11 37.60
C GLU A 33 38.60 -70.52 36.65
N SER A 34 39.82 -71.08 36.61
CA SER A 34 40.92 -70.65 35.73
C SER A 34 41.14 -71.59 34.53
N SER A 35 40.05 -72.02 33.89
CA SER A 35 40.08 -72.63 32.54
C SER A 35 40.52 -71.58 31.51
N ASN A 36 41.45 -71.92 30.61
CA ASN A 36 41.81 -71.01 29.51
C ASN A 36 40.62 -70.79 28.57
N SER A 37 39.84 -71.85 28.33
CA SER A 37 38.68 -71.82 27.44
C SER A 37 37.55 -70.95 27.97
N LEU A 38 37.35 -70.87 29.29
CA LEU A 38 36.44 -69.89 29.90
C LEU A 38 36.93 -68.45 29.69
N LYS A 39 38.25 -68.21 29.76
CA LYS A 39 38.82 -66.90 29.46
C LYS A 39 38.66 -66.52 27.98
N LEU A 40 38.85 -67.46 27.06
CA LEU A 40 38.58 -67.26 25.64
C LEU A 40 37.10 -66.94 25.39
N LEU A 41 36.16 -67.68 25.99
CA LEU A 41 34.72 -67.40 25.86
C LEU A 41 34.36 -66.00 26.37
N LYS A 42 34.87 -65.59 27.54
CA LYS A 42 34.68 -64.25 28.07
C LYS A 42 35.23 -63.17 27.14
N ASN A 43 36.45 -63.36 26.63
CA ASN A 43 37.06 -62.44 25.66
C ASN A 43 36.22 -62.31 24.38
N HIS A 44 35.66 -63.41 23.85
CA HIS A 44 34.84 -63.38 22.64
C HIS A 44 33.48 -62.71 22.86
N VAL A 45 32.80 -63.00 23.96
CA VAL A 45 31.55 -62.30 24.32
C VAL A 45 31.80 -60.80 24.48
N GLN A 46 32.85 -60.42 25.22
CA GLN A 46 33.26 -59.02 25.36
C GLN A 46 33.63 -58.37 24.02
N ARG A 47 34.29 -59.11 23.12
CA ARG A 47 34.66 -58.64 21.78
C ARG A 47 33.44 -58.42 20.90
N ILE A 48 32.50 -59.37 20.83
CA ILE A 48 31.24 -59.25 20.08
C ILE A 48 30.46 -58.03 20.59
N VAL A 49 30.37 -57.85 21.91
CA VAL A 49 29.69 -56.70 22.53
C VAL A 49 30.37 -55.38 22.14
N ASN A 50 31.70 -55.27 22.32
CA ASN A 50 32.43 -54.04 22.07
C ASN A 50 32.56 -53.66 20.58
N GLU A 51 32.62 -54.65 19.68
CA GLU A 51 32.62 -54.43 18.22
C GLU A 51 31.26 -53.91 17.72
N ASN A 52 30.17 -54.22 18.43
CA ASN A 52 28.80 -53.83 18.09
C ASN A 52 28.21 -52.82 19.10
N ASN A 53 29.04 -51.85 19.52
CA ASN A 53 28.81 -50.77 20.50
C ASN A 53 27.60 -49.81 20.25
N ASN A 54 26.57 -50.23 19.53
CA ASN A 54 25.41 -49.41 19.13
C ASN A 54 24.06 -50.10 19.50
N TYR A 55 24.09 -51.00 20.50
CA TYR A 55 22.90 -51.66 21.02
C TYR A 55 21.94 -50.65 21.66
N GLN A 56 20.66 -50.76 21.28
CA GLN A 56 19.57 -49.99 21.91
C GLN A 56 19.14 -50.62 23.24
N ASP A 57 19.29 -51.94 23.36
CA ASP A 57 18.82 -52.74 24.50
C ASP A 57 19.64 -54.04 24.65
N ALA A 58 19.53 -54.68 25.81
CA ALA A 58 20.26 -55.92 26.12
C ALA A 58 19.74 -57.17 25.38
N GLN A 59 18.51 -57.17 24.87
CA GLN A 59 17.90 -58.29 24.13
C GLN A 59 18.46 -58.38 22.70
N SER A 60 18.64 -57.23 22.05
CA SER A 60 19.39 -57.07 20.81
C SER A 60 20.84 -57.53 20.98
N ALA A 61 21.49 -57.15 22.09
CA ALA A 61 22.86 -57.54 22.39
C ALA A 61 23.01 -59.06 22.65
N ALA A 62 22.12 -59.65 23.45
CA ALA A 62 22.09 -61.08 23.71
C ALA A 62 21.84 -61.90 22.43
N SER A 63 20.95 -61.43 21.55
CA SER A 63 20.68 -62.09 20.25
C SER A 63 21.93 -62.11 19.37
N ILE A 64 22.62 -60.96 19.23
CA ILE A 64 23.85 -60.84 18.44
C ILE A 64 24.99 -61.69 19.03
N VAL A 65 25.09 -61.83 20.35
CA VAL A 65 26.04 -62.77 20.99
C VAL A 65 25.72 -64.23 20.67
N ASN A 66 24.44 -64.65 20.75
CA ASN A 66 24.04 -66.02 20.36
C ASN A 66 24.36 -66.32 18.89
N GLU A 67 24.07 -65.40 17.97
CA GLU A 67 24.35 -65.57 16.54
C GLU A 67 25.84 -65.63 16.22
N ASN A 68 26.65 -64.75 16.81
CA ASN A 68 28.07 -64.65 16.48
C ASN A 68 28.93 -65.72 17.16
N ILE A 69 28.57 -66.18 18.37
CA ILE A 69 29.33 -67.23 19.06
C ILE A 69 29.23 -68.59 18.34
N LEU A 70 28.11 -68.87 17.67
CA LEU A 70 27.90 -70.04 16.80
C LEU A 70 28.88 -70.11 15.61
N LEU A 71 29.46 -68.97 15.22
CA LEU A 71 30.42 -68.88 14.12
C LEU A 71 31.88 -69.12 14.55
N ILE A 72 32.15 -69.17 15.87
CA ILE A 72 33.52 -69.29 16.41
C ILE A 72 33.96 -70.74 16.40
N LYS A 73 34.87 -71.07 15.47
CA LYS A 73 35.54 -72.38 15.38
C LYS A 73 36.97 -72.32 15.93
N GLU A 74 37.08 -71.97 17.20
CA GLU A 74 38.36 -71.96 17.93
C GLU A 74 38.51 -73.23 18.77
N GLU A 75 39.75 -73.67 18.97
CA GLU A 75 40.03 -74.86 19.77
C GLU A 75 39.58 -74.67 21.22
N ASN A 76 38.70 -75.57 21.68
CA ASN A 76 38.18 -75.72 23.05
C ASN A 76 36.99 -74.84 23.48
N ILE A 77 36.44 -74.00 22.59
CA ILE A 77 35.06 -73.51 22.73
C ILE A 77 34.15 -74.39 21.87
N PHE A 78 33.08 -74.89 22.48
CA PHE A 78 32.06 -75.72 21.84
C PHE A 78 30.70 -75.01 21.86
N VAL A 79 29.87 -75.35 20.90
CA VAL A 79 28.44 -74.99 20.84
C VAL A 79 27.67 -76.27 20.43
N GLU A 80 26.37 -76.31 20.70
CA GLU A 80 25.52 -77.50 20.49
C GLU A 80 25.93 -78.73 21.34
N GLN A 81 25.39 -79.92 21.03
CA GLN A 81 25.52 -81.12 21.88
C GLN A 81 26.78 -81.96 21.62
N GLU A 82 27.92 -81.33 21.31
CA GLU A 82 29.19 -82.06 21.17
C GLU A 82 29.66 -82.69 22.50
N GLU A 83 30.24 -83.89 22.43
CA GLU A 83 30.92 -84.51 23.58
C GLU A 83 32.32 -83.89 23.79
N PRO A 84 32.74 -83.61 25.05
CA PRO A 84 34.05 -83.05 25.33
C PRO A 84 35.15 -84.07 25.07
N LYS A 85 36.26 -83.60 24.51
CA LYS A 85 37.42 -84.39 24.06
C LYS A 85 38.63 -84.25 24.97
N SER A 86 38.63 -83.27 25.88
CA SER A 86 39.63 -83.09 26.93
C SER A 86 39.05 -82.42 28.19
N VAL A 87 39.90 -82.19 29.20
CA VAL A 87 39.69 -81.13 30.19
C VAL A 87 40.07 -79.78 29.60
N ASP A 88 39.69 -78.68 30.27
CA ASP A 88 39.83 -77.29 29.81
C ASP A 88 39.10 -76.99 28.49
N GLN A 89 37.87 -77.49 28.34
CA GLN A 89 36.94 -77.12 27.26
C GLN A 89 35.67 -76.51 27.85
N VAL A 90 35.00 -75.64 27.10
CA VAL A 90 33.76 -74.98 27.52
C VAL A 90 32.71 -75.07 26.42
N LEU A 91 31.53 -75.58 26.76
CA LEU A 91 30.32 -75.51 25.95
C LEU A 91 29.56 -74.21 26.27
N PHE A 92 29.37 -73.33 25.29
CA PHE A 92 28.40 -72.24 25.36
C PHE A 92 26.98 -72.82 25.27
N VAL A 93 26.07 -72.35 26.12
CA VAL A 93 24.67 -72.78 26.13
C VAL A 93 23.76 -71.70 25.53
N ILE A 94 23.77 -70.49 26.10
CA ILE A 94 22.92 -69.36 25.67
C ILE A 94 23.38 -68.04 26.30
N ALA A 95 23.18 -66.94 25.59
CA ALA A 95 23.24 -65.57 26.10
C ALA A 95 21.81 -65.03 26.29
N LYS A 96 21.52 -64.39 27.42
CA LYS A 96 20.21 -63.79 27.74
C LYS A 96 20.36 -62.36 28.23
N ALA A 97 19.39 -61.51 27.90
CA ALA A 97 19.28 -60.18 28.46
C ALA A 97 18.85 -60.22 29.93
N LYS A 98 19.40 -59.30 30.73
CA LYS A 98 19.07 -59.11 32.14
C LYS A 98 19.43 -57.67 32.50
N ASP A 99 18.43 -56.79 32.51
CA ASP A 99 18.62 -55.35 32.71
C ASP A 99 19.69 -54.78 31.76
N GLU A 100 20.79 -54.21 32.28
CA GLU A 100 21.90 -53.62 31.50
C GLU A 100 23.06 -54.62 31.22
N VAL A 101 22.88 -55.91 31.53
CA VAL A 101 23.88 -56.96 31.30
C VAL A 101 23.37 -58.09 30.39
N ILE A 102 24.30 -58.78 29.74
CA ILE A 102 24.05 -60.11 29.18
C ILE A 102 24.51 -61.15 30.20
N GLU A 103 23.62 -62.05 30.62
CA GLU A 103 24.00 -63.28 31.32
C GLU A 103 24.31 -64.39 30.31
N VAL A 104 25.54 -64.90 30.32
CA VAL A 104 26.00 -65.99 29.45
C VAL A 104 26.11 -67.29 30.24
N THR A 105 25.29 -68.28 29.87
CA THR A 105 25.30 -69.63 30.44
C THR A 105 26.27 -70.54 29.67
N TYR A 106 27.07 -71.31 30.40
CA TYR A 106 28.07 -72.24 29.86
C TYR A 106 28.23 -73.49 30.73
N ARG A 107 28.83 -74.55 30.18
CA ARG A 107 29.19 -75.78 30.90
C ARG A 107 30.68 -76.12 30.67
N PRO A 108 31.54 -76.16 31.71
CA PRO A 108 32.93 -76.58 31.56
C PRO A 108 33.07 -78.11 31.54
N SER A 109 34.07 -78.63 30.84
CA SER A 109 34.42 -80.06 30.80
C SER A 109 35.12 -80.53 32.08
N LYS A 110 34.84 -81.76 32.53
CA LYS A 110 35.64 -82.46 33.56
C LYS A 110 35.95 -83.90 33.16
N LEU A 111 37.07 -84.44 33.64
CA LEU A 111 37.37 -85.87 33.58
C LEU A 111 36.70 -86.61 34.73
N VAL A 112 35.96 -87.68 34.44
CA VAL A 112 35.40 -88.61 35.42
C VAL A 112 36.16 -89.94 35.36
N LEU A 113 36.71 -90.34 36.50
CA LEU A 113 37.52 -91.56 36.65
C LEU A 113 36.66 -92.73 37.18
N ASN A 114 35.73 -93.23 36.37
CA ASN A 114 34.90 -94.39 36.73
C ASN A 114 35.13 -95.57 35.77
N LYS A 115 36.19 -96.36 36.05
CA LYS A 115 36.69 -97.54 35.29
C LYS A 115 37.14 -97.30 33.85
N THR A 116 36.57 -96.34 33.14
CA THR A 116 37.09 -95.77 31.89
C THR A 116 37.20 -94.25 32.07
N ALA A 117 38.28 -93.67 31.59
CA ALA A 117 38.45 -92.21 31.56
C ALA A 117 37.47 -91.61 30.56
N GLN A 118 36.46 -90.89 31.06
CA GLN A 118 35.46 -90.21 30.24
C GLN A 118 35.42 -88.72 30.60
N PHE A 119 35.44 -87.85 29.59
CA PHE A 119 35.15 -86.44 29.78
C PHE A 119 33.63 -86.23 29.75
N VAL A 120 33.12 -85.36 30.61
CA VAL A 120 31.70 -84.98 30.64
C VAL A 120 31.56 -83.49 30.89
N TRP A 121 30.47 -82.90 30.41
CA TRP A 121 30.11 -81.53 30.80
C TRP A 121 29.72 -81.48 32.29
N CYS A 122 30.06 -80.37 32.95
CA CYS A 122 29.59 -80.05 34.28
C CYS A 122 28.16 -79.48 34.26
N GLU A 123 27.65 -79.20 35.47
CA GLU A 123 26.49 -78.35 35.67
C GLU A 123 26.69 -76.95 35.04
N GLU A 124 25.57 -76.29 34.77
CA GLU A 124 25.58 -74.94 34.19
C GLU A 124 26.14 -73.91 35.17
N ASN A 125 26.97 -73.02 34.62
CA ASN A 125 27.52 -71.86 35.28
C ASN A 125 27.20 -70.64 34.40
N SER A 126 27.21 -69.44 34.98
CA SER A 126 27.04 -68.21 34.21
C SER A 126 28.11 -67.16 34.51
N PHE A 127 28.21 -66.17 33.64
CA PHE A 127 28.87 -64.91 33.91
C PHE A 127 28.08 -63.76 33.27
N GLU A 128 28.19 -62.57 33.85
CA GLU A 128 27.56 -61.36 33.32
C GLU A 128 28.57 -60.54 32.52
N GLN A 129 28.13 -59.96 31.40
CA GLN A 129 28.85 -58.98 30.61
C GLN A 129 28.05 -57.68 30.57
N THR A 130 28.61 -56.63 31.16
CA THR A 130 28.02 -55.27 31.14
C THR A 130 28.00 -54.71 29.73
N LEU A 131 26.93 -54.00 29.39
CA LEU A 131 26.78 -53.29 28.13
C LEU A 131 27.04 -51.78 28.29
N SER A 132 27.49 -51.14 27.22
CA SER A 132 27.35 -49.69 27.05
C SER A 132 26.19 -49.45 26.09
N LEU A 133 24.98 -49.34 26.63
CA LEU A 133 23.80 -48.92 25.87
C LEU A 133 23.96 -47.45 25.46
N LYS A 134 23.46 -47.06 24.29
CA LYS A 134 23.47 -45.64 23.90
C LYS A 134 22.37 -44.91 24.67
N GLU A 135 22.70 -43.81 25.35
CA GLU A 135 21.70 -42.94 25.96
C GLU A 135 20.74 -42.37 24.89
N ASN A 136 19.45 -42.31 25.22
CA ASN A 136 18.43 -41.74 24.33
C ASN A 136 18.76 -40.27 24.00
N GLU A 137 18.83 -39.94 22.71
CA GLU A 137 19.09 -38.57 22.25
C GLU A 137 17.94 -37.63 22.68
N ASN A 138 18.27 -36.60 23.46
CA ASN A 138 17.37 -35.49 23.74
C ASN A 138 17.31 -34.56 22.52
N ILE A 139 16.39 -34.84 21.61
CA ILE A 139 16.04 -33.92 20.52
C ILE A 139 15.45 -32.65 21.14
N ASN A 140 15.98 -31.49 20.76
CA ASN A 140 15.52 -30.19 21.23
C ASN A 140 15.28 -29.28 20.01
N MET A 141 14.13 -28.64 19.95
CA MET A 141 13.69 -27.79 18.84
C MET A 141 13.35 -26.41 19.38
N SER A 142 13.77 -25.35 18.69
CA SER A 142 13.39 -23.98 19.04
C SER A 142 11.91 -23.71 18.71
N ASP A 143 11.34 -22.71 19.38
CA ASP A 143 10.06 -22.12 18.94
C ASP A 143 10.16 -21.64 17.48
N GLN A 144 9.02 -21.67 16.79
CA GLN A 144 8.88 -21.44 15.35
C GLN A 144 7.90 -20.30 15.07
N PHE A 145 8.13 -19.59 13.96
CA PHE A 145 7.38 -18.38 13.58
C PHE A 145 6.95 -18.48 12.12
N VAL A 146 5.65 -18.34 11.84
CA VAL A 146 5.08 -18.50 10.49
C VAL A 146 4.00 -17.46 10.20
N LEU A 147 3.92 -17.00 8.94
CA LEU A 147 2.88 -16.08 8.49
C LEU A 147 1.56 -16.82 8.20
N VAL A 148 0.42 -16.14 8.37
CA VAL A 148 -0.90 -16.67 7.99
C VAL A 148 -0.97 -16.97 6.47
N ASN A 149 -1.32 -18.21 6.13
CA ASN A 149 -1.28 -18.85 4.81
C ASN A 149 0.11 -19.20 4.24
N ASP A 150 1.21 -18.87 4.93
CA ASP A 150 2.56 -19.25 4.52
C ASP A 150 3.01 -20.58 5.16
N SER A 151 4.12 -21.15 4.70
CA SER A 151 4.67 -22.43 5.19
C SER A 151 6.18 -22.39 5.39
N ILE A 152 6.64 -22.91 6.53
CA ILE A 152 8.06 -23.10 6.85
C ILE A 152 8.42 -24.59 6.87
N GLU A 153 9.64 -24.92 6.47
CA GLU A 153 10.22 -26.27 6.60
C GLU A 153 11.21 -26.28 7.77
N VAL A 154 11.04 -27.21 8.71
CA VAL A 154 11.85 -27.34 9.92
C VAL A 154 12.46 -28.74 9.97
N GLU A 155 13.78 -28.83 9.84
CA GLU A 155 14.52 -30.10 9.86
C GLU A 155 14.82 -30.57 11.30
N ILE A 156 14.37 -31.76 11.65
CA ILE A 156 14.69 -32.45 12.90
C ILE A 156 16.06 -33.13 12.76
N GLN A 157 17.08 -32.58 13.42
CA GLN A 157 18.42 -33.15 13.43
C GLN A 157 18.50 -34.37 14.38
N THR A 158 18.67 -35.56 13.80
CA THR A 158 18.94 -36.82 14.53
C THR A 158 20.36 -37.31 14.24
N GLN A 159 21.03 -37.97 15.20
CA GLN A 159 22.35 -38.56 14.94
C GLN A 159 22.27 -40.02 14.47
N ASN A 160 21.13 -40.70 14.68
CA ASN A 160 20.94 -42.13 14.44
C ASN A 160 19.69 -42.44 13.58
N LYS A 161 19.90 -42.69 12.28
CA LYS A 161 18.91 -43.17 11.29
C LYS A 161 17.67 -42.27 11.07
N GLU A 162 16.86 -42.67 10.09
CA GLU A 162 15.49 -42.17 9.89
C GLU A 162 14.62 -42.64 11.07
N GLN A 163 13.97 -41.71 11.76
CA GLN A 163 12.95 -41.97 12.78
C GLN A 163 11.57 -41.57 12.24
N ASP A 164 10.50 -42.17 12.75
CA ASP A 164 9.14 -41.73 12.42
C ASP A 164 8.72 -40.59 13.38
N PHE A 165 8.39 -39.44 12.80
CA PHE A 165 7.91 -38.24 13.48
C PHE A 165 6.42 -37.97 13.25
N SER A 166 5.70 -38.89 12.59
CA SER A 166 4.27 -38.75 12.26
C SER A 166 3.34 -38.66 13.49
N ASN A 167 3.82 -39.07 14.67
CA ASN A 167 3.08 -39.02 15.93
C ASN A 167 3.15 -37.63 16.60
N LEU A 168 2.40 -36.69 16.02
CA LEU A 168 2.28 -35.31 16.50
C LEU A 168 1.01 -35.10 17.35
N ASN A 169 1.13 -34.22 18.35
CA ASN A 169 0.01 -33.66 19.10
C ASN A 169 0.08 -32.12 19.04
N ILE A 170 -0.96 -31.47 18.54
CA ILE A 170 -1.04 -30.01 18.38
C ILE A 170 -2.12 -29.50 19.34
N SER A 171 -1.79 -28.47 20.13
CA SER A 171 -2.69 -27.99 21.21
C SER A 171 -3.95 -27.25 20.69
N ASP A 172 -3.81 -26.57 19.55
CA ASP A 172 -4.88 -25.97 18.75
C ASP A 172 -4.48 -26.14 17.27
N ASP A 173 -5.19 -27.05 16.58
CA ASP A 173 -5.03 -27.37 15.16
C ASP A 173 -5.79 -26.39 14.24
N SER A 174 -6.57 -25.48 14.81
CA SER A 174 -7.28 -24.45 14.07
C SER A 174 -6.36 -23.25 13.74
N LEU A 175 -5.19 -23.17 14.37
CA LEU A 175 -4.17 -22.13 14.13
C LEU A 175 -3.10 -22.53 13.11
N ILE A 176 -2.75 -23.83 13.01
CA ILE A 176 -1.72 -24.35 12.10
C ILE A 176 -2.08 -25.70 11.48
N GLU A 177 -1.55 -25.95 10.29
CA GLU A 177 -1.51 -27.26 9.64
C GLU A 177 -0.06 -27.76 9.64
N ILE A 178 0.18 -29.02 10.04
CA ILE A 178 1.51 -29.64 9.97
C ILE A 178 1.45 -30.92 9.14
N SER A 179 2.42 -31.09 8.24
CA SER A 179 2.69 -32.37 7.59
C SER A 179 4.14 -32.80 7.83
N VAL A 180 4.38 -34.11 7.85
CA VAL A 180 5.69 -34.72 8.15
C VAL A 180 6.22 -35.41 6.90
N SER A 181 7.47 -35.13 6.54
CA SER A 181 8.17 -35.80 5.45
C SER A 181 9.56 -36.20 5.92
N LYS A 182 9.69 -37.46 6.36
CA LYS A 182 10.88 -37.96 7.09
C LYS A 182 11.17 -37.08 8.32
N ASN A 183 12.37 -36.50 8.39
CA ASN A 183 12.81 -35.59 9.44
C ASN A 183 12.32 -34.14 9.26
N ILE A 184 11.60 -33.80 8.18
CA ILE A 184 11.15 -32.42 7.93
C ILE A 184 9.69 -32.26 8.38
N LEU A 185 9.45 -31.29 9.26
CA LEU A 185 8.12 -30.77 9.56
C LEU A 185 7.83 -29.60 8.62
N ILE A 186 6.76 -29.69 7.84
CA ILE A 186 6.23 -28.57 7.05
C ILE A 186 5.09 -27.96 7.85
N ILE A 187 5.31 -26.77 8.41
CA ILE A 187 4.38 -26.08 9.32
C ILE A 187 3.78 -24.89 8.57
N LYS A 188 2.45 -24.83 8.50
CA LYS A 188 1.70 -23.82 7.76
C LYS A 188 0.78 -23.03 8.68
N GLY A 189 0.85 -21.70 8.61
CA GLY A 189 -0.02 -20.81 9.39
C GLY A 189 -1.44 -20.76 8.84
N LEU A 190 -2.46 -20.89 9.69
CA LEU A 190 -3.88 -20.78 9.30
C LEU A 190 -4.57 -19.54 9.90
N LYS A 191 -4.25 -19.17 11.14
CA LYS A 191 -4.79 -17.98 11.83
C LYS A 191 -3.78 -17.44 12.85
N VAL A 192 -3.82 -16.14 13.12
CA VAL A 192 -2.99 -15.49 14.17
C VAL A 192 -3.23 -16.12 15.54
N GLY A 193 -2.16 -16.45 16.26
CA GLY A 193 -2.22 -17.03 17.60
C GLY A 193 -0.91 -17.74 18.01
N GLU A 194 -0.95 -18.42 19.16
CA GLU A 194 0.14 -19.28 19.63
C GLU A 194 -0.40 -20.68 19.95
N THR A 195 0.33 -21.72 19.56
CA THR A 195 -0.01 -23.13 19.82
C THR A 195 1.25 -23.92 20.16
N ASN A 196 1.14 -24.96 20.98
CA ASN A 196 2.26 -25.85 21.30
C ASN A 196 2.12 -27.15 20.51
N VAL A 197 3.22 -27.55 19.85
CA VAL A 197 3.37 -28.81 19.14
C VAL A 197 4.19 -29.75 20.02
N THR A 198 3.77 -31.00 20.14
CA THR A 198 4.52 -32.07 20.83
C THR A 198 4.73 -33.23 19.89
N VAL A 199 5.99 -33.65 19.74
CA VAL A 199 6.43 -34.75 18.90
C VAL A 199 6.72 -35.95 19.80
N ASN A 200 6.20 -37.14 19.45
CA ASN A 200 6.34 -38.35 20.25
C ASN A 200 6.94 -39.50 19.40
N PRO A 201 8.26 -39.48 19.12
CA PRO A 201 8.91 -40.50 18.28
C PRO A 201 8.91 -41.86 18.98
N GLU A 202 8.85 -42.96 18.22
CA GLU A 202 8.80 -44.32 18.82
C GLU A 202 10.08 -44.73 19.58
N THR A 203 11.22 -44.11 19.28
CA THR A 203 12.56 -44.56 19.70
C THR A 203 13.39 -43.51 20.43
N SER A 204 12.80 -42.38 20.83
CA SER A 204 13.48 -41.34 21.61
C SER A 204 12.51 -40.64 22.56
N ASN A 205 13.04 -39.74 23.39
CA ASN A 205 12.22 -38.91 24.26
C ASN A 205 11.30 -37.99 23.42
N SER A 206 10.09 -37.73 23.90
CA SER A 206 9.21 -36.71 23.30
C SER A 206 9.71 -35.30 23.60
N PHE A 207 9.41 -34.37 22.71
CA PHE A 207 9.80 -32.96 22.83
C PHE A 207 8.66 -32.05 22.37
N SER A 208 8.65 -30.82 22.88
CA SER A 208 7.63 -29.82 22.56
C SER A 208 8.27 -28.48 22.21
N PHE A 209 7.65 -27.74 21.30
CA PHE A 209 8.03 -26.39 20.88
C PHE A 209 6.77 -25.57 20.59
N LYS A 210 6.87 -24.24 20.70
CA LYS A 210 5.77 -23.33 20.32
C LYS A 210 5.82 -23.02 18.82
N VAL A 211 4.65 -22.87 18.21
CA VAL A 211 4.48 -22.14 16.95
C VAL A 211 3.68 -20.87 17.21
N THR A 212 4.24 -19.73 16.85
CA THR A 212 3.55 -18.43 16.85
C THR A 212 3.22 -18.04 15.41
N VAL A 213 1.93 -17.84 15.15
CA VAL A 213 1.39 -17.45 13.85
C VAL A 213 1.02 -15.98 13.87
N PHE A 214 1.44 -15.22 12.87
CA PHE A 214 1.22 -13.77 12.78
C PHE A 214 0.81 -13.34 11.36
N GLU A 215 0.21 -12.16 11.24
CA GLU A 215 -0.10 -11.54 9.96
C GLU A 215 1.03 -10.61 9.52
N GLU A 216 1.15 -10.40 8.21
CA GLU A 216 2.10 -9.46 7.61
C GLU A 216 1.70 -8.01 7.97
N GLU A 217 2.59 -7.25 8.62
CA GLU A 217 2.39 -5.82 8.84
C GLU A 217 2.46 -5.07 7.50
N LYS A 218 1.29 -4.71 6.96
CA LYS A 218 1.19 -3.94 5.72
C LYS A 218 1.46 -2.46 6.00
N GLU A 219 2.41 -1.88 5.27
CA GLU A 219 2.76 -0.47 5.44
C GLU A 219 1.54 0.46 5.24
N PRO A 220 1.37 1.50 6.08
CA PRO A 220 0.39 2.56 5.86
C PRO A 220 0.61 3.31 4.54
N GLU A 221 -0.43 3.36 3.71
CA GLU A 221 -0.38 3.99 2.38
C GLU A 221 -1.45 5.09 2.27
N VAL A 222 -1.05 6.29 1.80
CA VAL A 222 -1.96 7.29 1.23
C VAL A 222 -2.30 6.90 -0.21
N LEU A 223 -3.59 6.81 -0.53
CA LEU A 223 -4.04 6.54 -1.89
C LEU A 223 -3.81 7.73 -2.82
N PRO A 224 -3.64 7.51 -4.15
CA PRO A 224 -3.54 8.58 -5.13
C PRO A 224 -4.69 9.61 -5.06
N ILE A 225 -4.36 10.86 -5.35
CA ILE A 225 -5.29 11.98 -5.46
C ILE A 225 -5.17 12.55 -6.87
N ASP A 226 -6.30 12.71 -7.57
CA ASP A 226 -6.33 13.30 -8.89
C ASP A 226 -5.93 14.79 -8.88
N ASN A 227 -5.41 15.28 -10.00
CA ASN A 227 -5.14 16.71 -10.19
C ASN A 227 -6.44 17.54 -10.06
N ILE A 228 -6.33 18.75 -9.52
CA ILE A 228 -7.46 19.59 -9.16
C ILE A 228 -7.44 20.90 -9.94
N ASP A 229 -8.43 21.11 -10.80
CA ASP A 229 -8.72 22.43 -11.36
C ASP A 229 -9.50 23.30 -10.37
N LEU A 230 -9.20 24.61 -10.37
CA LEU A 230 -9.87 25.69 -9.64
C LEU A 230 -9.94 26.95 -10.51
N LEU A 231 -10.90 27.82 -10.23
CA LEU A 231 -10.82 29.24 -10.56
C LEU A 231 -10.14 30.05 -9.44
N VAL A 232 -9.66 31.27 -9.74
CA VAL A 232 -9.32 32.26 -8.71
C VAL A 232 -10.55 32.53 -7.82
N ASP A 233 -10.32 32.67 -6.51
CA ASP A 233 -11.30 32.74 -5.43
C ASP A 233 -12.22 31.50 -5.25
N GLU A 234 -12.02 30.41 -6.01
CA GLU A 234 -12.73 29.15 -5.76
C GLU A 234 -12.19 28.44 -4.51
N VAL A 235 -13.10 27.90 -3.70
CA VAL A 235 -12.80 27.09 -2.50
C VAL A 235 -13.31 25.67 -2.70
N LYS A 236 -12.44 24.68 -2.46
CA LYS A 236 -12.73 23.25 -2.72
C LYS A 236 -12.16 22.38 -1.59
N GLU A 237 -12.94 21.43 -1.10
CA GLU A 237 -12.47 20.44 -0.11
C GLU A 237 -12.26 19.08 -0.77
N ILE A 238 -11.12 18.45 -0.45
CA ILE A 238 -10.82 17.06 -0.81
C ILE A 238 -10.58 16.24 0.47
N ASN A 239 -10.93 14.95 0.44
CA ASN A 239 -10.73 14.02 1.55
C ASN A 239 -9.54 13.11 1.23
N ILE A 240 -8.56 13.06 2.12
CA ILE A 240 -7.42 12.14 2.05
C ILE A 240 -7.91 10.75 2.44
N LYS A 241 -7.58 9.74 1.63
CA LYS A 241 -7.83 8.33 1.94
C LYS A 241 -6.50 7.64 2.27
N VAL A 242 -6.51 6.84 3.34
CA VAL A 242 -5.40 5.97 3.75
C VAL A 242 -5.90 4.56 3.98
N ILE A 243 -4.98 3.60 3.90
CA ILE A 243 -5.18 2.21 4.29
C ILE A 243 -4.13 1.79 5.33
N ASN A 244 -4.39 0.68 6.02
CA ASN A 244 -3.51 0.07 7.03
C ASN A 244 -3.18 0.96 8.25
N ILE A 245 -3.94 2.05 8.49
CA ILE A 245 -3.81 2.90 9.69
C ILE A 245 -5.15 3.53 10.08
N GLU A 246 -5.51 3.48 11.37
CA GLU A 246 -6.77 4.06 11.87
C GLU A 246 -6.67 5.58 12.17
N ASN A 247 -5.50 6.03 12.65
CA ASN A 247 -5.28 7.39 13.13
C ASN A 247 -4.09 8.04 12.39
N PRO A 248 -4.25 8.40 11.10
CA PRO A 248 -3.17 8.98 10.30
C PRO A 248 -2.80 10.39 10.76
N VAL A 249 -1.49 10.69 10.77
CA VAL A 249 -0.96 12.04 10.96
C VAL A 249 -0.30 12.48 9.66
N PHE A 250 -0.86 13.51 9.03
CA PHE A 250 -0.39 14.07 7.76
C PHE A 250 0.42 15.35 7.96
N LYS A 251 1.44 15.53 7.12
CA LYS A 251 2.11 16.81 6.88
C LYS A 251 1.77 17.27 5.47
N LEU A 252 1.30 18.51 5.34
CA LEU A 252 0.95 19.13 4.06
C LEU A 252 2.04 20.12 3.64
N GLU A 253 2.53 19.98 2.41
CA GLU A 253 3.41 20.95 1.76
C GLU A 253 2.78 21.46 0.45
N ASN A 254 3.05 22.73 0.13
CA ASN A 254 2.46 23.45 -0.99
C ASN A 254 3.56 24.34 -1.58
N GLN A 255 3.93 24.07 -2.82
CA GLN A 255 5.12 24.65 -3.45
C GLN A 255 4.93 26.14 -3.78
N ASN A 256 3.78 26.52 -4.36
CA ASN A 256 3.48 27.86 -4.84
C ASN A 256 2.29 28.47 -4.10
N LYS A 257 2.52 28.92 -2.86
CA LYS A 257 1.49 29.51 -1.98
C LYS A 257 0.85 30.79 -2.51
N ASP A 258 1.49 31.48 -3.46
CA ASP A 258 0.95 32.68 -4.14
C ASP A 258 -0.11 32.34 -5.21
N ILE A 259 -0.19 31.07 -5.61
CA ILE A 259 -1.11 30.56 -6.64
C ILE A 259 -2.31 29.87 -5.98
N THR A 260 -2.06 29.06 -4.95
CA THR A 260 -3.09 28.29 -4.23
C THR A 260 -2.80 28.33 -2.74
N SER A 261 -3.79 28.63 -1.90
CA SER A 261 -3.73 28.31 -0.47
C SER A 261 -4.19 26.87 -0.23
N ALA A 262 -3.53 26.15 0.68
CA ALA A 262 -3.88 24.79 1.03
C ALA A 262 -3.81 24.61 2.56
N GLU A 263 -4.95 24.31 3.17
CA GLU A 263 -5.12 24.16 4.62
C GLU A 263 -5.52 22.72 4.94
N LEU A 264 -4.73 22.04 5.78
CA LEU A 264 -5.04 20.71 6.30
C LEU A 264 -5.91 20.81 7.57
N ASN A 265 -7.01 20.07 7.61
CA ASN A 265 -7.84 19.90 8.80
C ASN A 265 -8.21 18.42 8.94
N ASN A 266 -7.57 17.72 9.88
CA ASN A 266 -7.63 16.27 10.04
C ASN A 266 -7.29 15.54 8.72
N ASN A 267 -8.24 14.81 8.14
CA ASN A 267 -8.12 14.11 6.85
C ASN A 267 -8.70 14.89 5.67
N LYS A 268 -8.97 16.18 5.81
CA LYS A 268 -9.42 17.07 4.72
C LYS A 268 -8.37 18.09 4.36
N ILE A 269 -8.25 18.40 3.07
CA ILE A 269 -7.54 19.58 2.58
C ILE A 269 -8.56 20.54 1.97
N LYS A 270 -8.55 21.77 2.46
CA LYS A 270 -9.27 22.91 1.88
C LYS A 270 -8.29 23.67 0.98
N LEU A 271 -8.59 23.72 -0.31
CA LEU A 271 -7.85 24.47 -1.31
C LEU A 271 -8.57 25.78 -1.62
N VAL A 272 -7.81 26.84 -1.89
CA VAL A 272 -8.32 28.13 -2.36
C VAL A 272 -7.46 28.62 -3.52
N GLY A 273 -8.07 28.91 -4.69
CA GLY A 273 -7.38 29.55 -5.80
C GLY A 273 -7.10 31.03 -5.50
N LEU A 274 -5.86 31.48 -5.62
CA LEU A 274 -5.46 32.87 -5.31
C LEU A 274 -4.99 33.66 -6.54
N LYS A 275 -4.38 32.97 -7.50
CA LYS A 275 -3.84 33.57 -8.72
C LYS A 275 -3.72 32.50 -9.81
N GLU A 276 -3.89 32.89 -11.07
CA GLU A 276 -3.64 32.02 -12.22
C GLU A 276 -2.26 31.36 -12.16
N GLY A 277 -2.21 30.06 -12.44
CA GLY A 277 -0.98 29.28 -12.53
C GLY A 277 -1.13 27.85 -12.06
N LYS A 278 -0.04 27.27 -11.54
CA LYS A 278 0.04 25.88 -11.09
C LYS A 278 0.80 25.76 -9.77
N SER A 279 0.29 24.98 -8.82
CA SER A 279 1.03 24.57 -7.61
C SER A 279 1.08 23.05 -7.49
N LEU A 280 2.18 22.53 -6.93
CA LEU A 280 2.27 21.15 -6.48
C LEU A 280 1.91 21.09 -5.00
N ILE A 281 1.00 20.18 -4.64
CA ILE A 281 0.62 19.88 -3.27
C ILE A 281 1.14 18.48 -2.93
N THR A 282 1.89 18.37 -1.84
CA THR A 282 2.47 17.11 -1.36
C THR A 282 1.90 16.77 0.02
N ILE A 283 1.46 15.54 0.19
CA ILE A 283 0.96 14.99 1.46
C ILE A 283 1.93 13.88 1.88
N GLN A 284 2.55 14.05 3.03
CA GLN A 284 3.41 13.04 3.68
C GLN A 284 2.64 12.42 4.85
N LEU A 285 2.51 11.10 4.87
CA LEU A 285 1.91 10.36 6.00
C LEU A 285 3.01 9.97 6.99
N SER A 286 3.16 10.74 8.07
CA SER A 286 4.19 10.52 9.10
C SER A 286 5.58 10.22 8.47
N ASN A 287 6.13 9.01 8.66
CA ASN A 287 7.42 8.58 8.10
C ASN A 287 7.26 7.59 6.91
N TYR A 288 6.04 7.40 6.41
CA TYR A 288 5.68 6.44 5.36
C TYR A 288 5.68 7.10 3.97
N ASN A 289 4.80 6.65 3.07
CA ASN A 289 4.74 7.20 1.71
C ASN A 289 4.28 8.67 1.66
N GLN A 290 4.58 9.30 0.52
CA GLN A 290 4.03 10.59 0.13
C GLN A 290 3.26 10.46 -1.18
N VAL A 291 2.15 11.20 -1.28
CA VAL A 291 1.44 11.45 -2.54
C VAL A 291 1.61 12.91 -2.90
N SER A 292 1.74 13.22 -4.20
CA SER A 292 1.69 14.59 -4.69
C SER A 292 0.72 14.71 -5.85
N PHE A 293 -0.04 15.80 -5.87
CA PHE A 293 -1.01 16.11 -6.92
C PHE A 293 -0.91 17.59 -7.30
N GLU A 294 -1.30 17.91 -8.51
CA GLU A 294 -1.15 19.25 -9.08
C GLU A 294 -2.48 20.01 -8.97
N VAL A 295 -2.40 21.26 -8.52
CA VAL A 295 -3.53 22.20 -8.54
C VAL A 295 -3.31 23.20 -9.66
N PHE A 296 -4.26 23.28 -10.58
CA PHE A 296 -4.29 24.25 -11.66
C PHE A 296 -5.31 25.33 -11.31
N VAL A 297 -4.86 26.59 -11.22
CA VAL A 297 -5.73 27.73 -10.98
C VAL A 297 -5.85 28.49 -12.29
N SER A 298 -7.06 28.52 -12.85
CA SER A 298 -7.39 29.34 -14.02
C SER A 298 -7.88 30.72 -13.59
N ASP A 299 -7.59 31.74 -14.39
CA ASP A 299 -8.11 33.08 -14.19
C ASP A 299 -9.64 33.13 -14.35
N LEU A 300 -10.29 34.11 -13.73
CA LEU A 300 -11.74 34.30 -13.84
C LEU A 300 -12.12 34.67 -15.29
N PRO A 301 -13.15 34.03 -15.89
CA PRO A 301 -13.67 34.46 -17.19
C PRO A 301 -14.19 35.90 -17.09
N SER A 302 -14.01 36.70 -18.15
CA SER A 302 -14.44 38.09 -18.16
C SER A 302 -15.87 38.24 -18.64
N LEU A 303 -16.65 39.14 -18.03
CA LEU A 303 -17.90 39.60 -18.63
C LEU A 303 -17.63 40.24 -20.01
N PRO A 304 -18.57 40.14 -20.97
CA PRO A 304 -18.43 40.78 -22.27
C PRO A 304 -18.14 42.29 -22.17
N PHE A 305 -17.43 42.80 -23.18
CA PHE A 305 -17.21 44.23 -23.31
C PHE A 305 -18.53 44.97 -23.60
N VAL A 306 -18.68 46.15 -23.00
CA VAL A 306 -19.83 47.03 -23.17
C VAL A 306 -19.30 48.39 -23.62
N GLU A 307 -19.83 48.92 -24.73
CA GLU A 307 -19.49 50.26 -25.22
C GLU A 307 -20.04 51.36 -24.31
N ASP A 308 -19.39 52.53 -24.31
CA ASP A 308 -19.90 53.72 -23.60
C ASP A 308 -21.33 54.05 -24.02
N GLN A 309 -22.22 54.23 -23.04
CA GLN A 309 -23.65 54.42 -23.28
C GLN A 309 -24.04 55.90 -23.24
N ASN A 310 -24.81 56.34 -24.24
CA ASN A 310 -25.34 57.69 -24.31
C ASN A 310 -26.86 57.65 -24.07
N VAL A 311 -27.35 58.43 -23.11
CA VAL A 311 -28.78 58.45 -22.73
C VAL A 311 -29.24 59.89 -22.46
N PHE A 312 -30.45 60.25 -22.88
CA PHE A 312 -31.01 61.57 -22.58
C PHE A 312 -31.75 61.58 -21.23
N VAL A 313 -31.78 62.74 -20.56
CA VAL A 313 -32.58 62.96 -19.34
C VAL A 313 -34.05 62.61 -19.59
N ASN A 314 -34.63 61.81 -18.68
CA ASN A 314 -35.96 61.20 -18.75
C ASN A 314 -36.18 60.21 -19.92
N GLN A 315 -35.13 59.74 -20.58
CA GLN A 315 -35.16 58.64 -21.55
C GLN A 315 -34.35 57.44 -21.04
N SER A 316 -34.53 56.27 -21.66
CA SER A 316 -33.79 55.05 -21.32
C SER A 316 -33.07 54.44 -22.53
N VAL A 317 -31.89 53.86 -22.29
CA VAL A 317 -31.17 52.98 -23.23
C VAL A 317 -31.15 51.55 -22.69
N ARG A 318 -31.10 50.55 -23.58
CA ARG A 318 -31.08 49.12 -23.22
C ARG A 318 -29.83 48.42 -23.75
N ILE A 319 -29.11 47.75 -22.86
CA ILE A 319 -28.00 46.85 -23.18
C ILE A 319 -28.55 45.42 -23.19
N SER A 320 -28.25 44.62 -24.22
CA SER A 320 -28.55 43.19 -24.22
C SER A 320 -27.53 42.43 -23.38
N ILE A 321 -28.01 41.54 -22.51
CA ILE A 321 -27.19 40.63 -21.69
C ILE A 321 -27.53 39.15 -21.90
N ALA A 322 -28.43 38.83 -22.85
CA ALA A 322 -28.93 37.47 -23.06
C ALA A 322 -27.81 36.46 -23.39
N ASP A 323 -26.81 36.89 -24.17
CA ASP A 323 -25.72 36.05 -24.65
C ASP A 323 -24.51 35.98 -23.67
N TRP A 324 -24.61 36.59 -22.49
CA TRP A 324 -23.50 36.69 -21.53
C TRP A 324 -23.27 35.40 -20.73
N GLY A 325 -24.19 34.42 -20.78
CA GLY A 325 -24.07 33.15 -20.06
C GLY A 325 -24.29 33.24 -18.54
N VAL A 326 -24.81 34.36 -18.04
CA VAL A 326 -24.98 34.65 -16.60
C VAL A 326 -26.46 34.71 -16.20
N ASN A 327 -26.77 34.29 -14.97
CA ASN A 327 -28.08 34.59 -14.39
C ASN A 327 -28.12 36.06 -13.94
N ASN A 328 -29.08 36.85 -14.45
CA ASN A 328 -29.23 38.26 -14.06
C ASN A 328 -29.49 38.49 -12.56
N THR A 329 -29.95 37.46 -11.83
CA THR A 329 -30.08 37.51 -10.35
C THR A 329 -28.75 37.73 -9.64
N ASP A 330 -27.65 37.38 -10.30
CA ASP A 330 -26.32 37.31 -9.72
C ASP A 330 -25.47 38.55 -10.11
N LEU A 331 -26.01 39.41 -10.99
CA LEU A 331 -25.40 40.66 -11.42
C LEU A 331 -25.57 41.76 -10.36
N THR A 332 -24.45 42.39 -10.00
CA THR A 332 -24.41 43.58 -9.15
C THR A 332 -23.91 44.79 -9.92
N PHE A 333 -24.43 45.97 -9.57
CA PHE A 333 -24.21 47.24 -10.27
C PHE A 333 -23.63 48.27 -9.31
N GLU A 334 -22.53 48.92 -9.71
CA GLU A 334 -21.81 49.92 -8.93
C GLU A 334 -21.56 51.14 -9.82
N SER A 335 -22.02 52.32 -9.40
CA SER A 335 -21.91 53.59 -10.13
C SER A 335 -21.31 54.66 -9.22
N GLU A 336 -20.43 55.50 -9.77
CA GLU A 336 -19.74 56.57 -9.03
C GLU A 336 -20.69 57.73 -8.65
N ASP A 337 -21.65 58.07 -9.51
CA ASP A 337 -22.74 59.02 -9.22
C ASP A 337 -24.12 58.47 -9.62
N THR A 338 -24.85 57.94 -8.65
CA THR A 338 -26.23 57.45 -8.79
C THR A 338 -27.28 58.57 -8.93
N SER A 339 -26.89 59.85 -8.84
CA SER A 339 -27.77 60.99 -9.12
C SER A 339 -27.91 61.31 -10.61
N LEU A 340 -27.08 60.70 -11.47
CA LEU A 340 -27.09 60.94 -12.93
C LEU A 340 -28.03 60.00 -13.68
N PHE A 341 -28.13 58.73 -13.27
CA PHE A 341 -29.02 57.74 -13.90
C PHE A 341 -29.51 56.68 -12.90
N THR A 342 -30.69 56.10 -13.16
CA THR A 342 -31.15 54.87 -12.50
C THR A 342 -30.92 53.64 -13.37
N LEU A 343 -30.89 52.47 -12.74
CA LEU A 343 -30.74 51.17 -13.38
C LEU A 343 -31.92 50.26 -13.01
N SER A 344 -32.36 49.44 -13.96
CA SER A 344 -33.12 48.23 -13.71
C SER A 344 -32.67 47.14 -14.68
N SER A 345 -32.83 45.86 -14.31
CA SER A 345 -32.46 44.74 -15.19
C SER A 345 -33.53 43.66 -15.23
N THR A 346 -33.51 42.89 -16.31
CA THR A 346 -34.28 41.67 -16.53
C THR A 346 -33.32 40.54 -16.89
N SER A 347 -33.82 39.30 -17.03
CA SER A 347 -33.01 38.17 -17.51
C SER A 347 -32.37 38.33 -18.89
N THR A 348 -32.65 39.41 -19.62
CA THR A 348 -32.18 39.64 -21.00
C THR A 348 -31.64 41.04 -21.26
N TYR A 349 -31.98 42.06 -20.46
CA TYR A 349 -31.54 43.44 -20.67
C TYR A 349 -31.23 44.20 -19.38
N ILE A 350 -30.27 45.13 -19.47
CA ILE A 350 -30.10 46.23 -18.49
C ILE A 350 -30.71 47.49 -19.12
N ASN A 351 -31.53 48.22 -18.37
CA ASN A 351 -32.19 49.45 -18.80
C ASN A 351 -31.69 50.63 -17.96
N ILE A 352 -30.88 51.50 -18.57
CA ILE A 352 -30.30 52.69 -17.94
C ILE A 352 -31.20 53.89 -18.25
N THR A 353 -31.60 54.67 -17.23
CA THR A 353 -32.50 55.83 -17.40
C THR A 353 -31.85 57.11 -16.90
N GLY A 354 -31.70 58.12 -17.77
CA GLY A 354 -31.06 59.38 -17.41
C GLY A 354 -31.90 60.23 -16.45
N ILE A 355 -31.34 60.66 -15.33
CA ILE A 355 -31.94 61.59 -14.36
C ILE A 355 -31.44 63.03 -14.61
N LYS A 356 -30.12 63.19 -14.76
CA LYS A 356 -29.44 64.48 -14.67
C LYS A 356 -28.20 64.52 -15.56
N PHE A 357 -27.98 65.66 -16.20
CA PHE A 357 -26.83 65.87 -17.08
C PHE A 357 -25.48 65.69 -16.36
N GLY A 358 -24.59 64.91 -16.96
CA GLY A 358 -23.25 64.59 -16.47
C GLY A 358 -22.75 63.26 -17.03
N ASN A 359 -21.68 62.72 -16.47
CA ASN A 359 -21.26 61.34 -16.71
C ASN A 359 -20.68 60.66 -15.46
N SER A 360 -20.68 59.34 -15.46
CA SER A 360 -20.17 58.48 -14.39
C SER A 360 -19.72 57.14 -14.98
N SER A 361 -18.75 56.49 -14.36
CA SER A 361 -18.47 55.07 -14.61
C SER A 361 -19.63 54.21 -14.09
N LEU A 362 -19.91 53.10 -14.79
CA LEU A 362 -20.78 52.03 -14.34
C LEU A 362 -20.02 50.70 -14.44
N LYS A 363 -19.85 50.05 -13.30
CA LYS A 363 -19.27 48.72 -13.15
C LYS A 363 -20.37 47.68 -12.96
N ILE A 364 -20.26 46.57 -13.70
CA ILE A 364 -21.12 45.39 -13.59
C ILE A 364 -20.24 44.22 -13.12
N SER A 365 -20.68 43.50 -12.09
CA SER A 365 -19.98 42.33 -11.55
C SER A 365 -20.94 41.14 -11.42
N THR A 366 -20.42 39.91 -11.44
CA THR A 366 -21.17 38.70 -11.04
C THR A 366 -20.23 37.72 -10.34
N LYS A 367 -20.78 36.73 -9.64
CA LYS A 367 -19.97 35.71 -8.95
C LYS A 367 -19.27 34.81 -9.97
N GLY A 368 -17.95 34.60 -9.79
CA GLY A 368 -17.16 33.71 -10.65
C GLY A 368 -16.79 34.30 -12.02
N MET A 369 -16.89 35.62 -12.19
CA MET A 369 -16.40 36.32 -13.39
C MET A 369 -15.73 37.64 -13.03
N LYS A 370 -14.87 38.16 -13.91
CA LYS A 370 -14.34 39.52 -13.78
C LYS A 370 -15.42 40.56 -14.11
N SER A 371 -15.47 41.62 -13.30
CA SER A 371 -16.33 42.77 -13.55
C SER A 371 -15.92 43.54 -14.81
N THR A 372 -16.91 44.03 -15.56
CA THR A 372 -16.72 44.95 -16.70
C THR A 372 -17.13 46.37 -16.31
N SER A 373 -16.59 47.40 -16.95
CA SER A 373 -16.91 48.81 -16.66
C SER A 373 -16.87 49.68 -17.91
N PHE A 374 -17.80 50.63 -18.01
CA PHE A 374 -17.97 51.55 -19.14
C PHE A 374 -18.53 52.89 -18.65
N ARG A 375 -18.41 53.96 -19.44
CA ARG A 375 -18.97 55.27 -19.09
C ARG A 375 -20.43 55.35 -19.52
N VAL A 376 -21.25 56.01 -18.71
CA VAL A 376 -22.59 56.46 -19.08
C VAL A 376 -22.58 57.98 -19.19
N ASP A 377 -22.77 58.51 -20.40
CA ASP A 377 -22.93 59.94 -20.66
C ASP A 377 -24.42 60.30 -20.71
N VAL A 378 -24.86 61.11 -19.75
CA VAL A 378 -26.26 61.55 -19.62
C VAL A 378 -26.41 62.94 -20.22
N TRP A 379 -27.07 63.03 -21.36
CA TRP A 379 -27.27 64.26 -22.13
C TRP A 379 -28.58 64.96 -21.78
N ARG A 380 -28.61 66.29 -21.88
CA ARG A 380 -29.87 67.05 -21.86
C ARG A 380 -30.62 66.76 -23.16
N VAL A 381 -31.95 66.67 -23.10
CA VAL A 381 -32.79 66.57 -24.31
C VAL A 381 -32.50 67.77 -25.23
N PRO A 382 -32.12 67.55 -26.50
CA PRO A 382 -31.93 68.63 -27.45
C PRO A 382 -33.27 69.28 -27.80
N LEU A 383 -33.27 70.60 -27.92
CA LEU A 383 -34.45 71.40 -28.25
C LEU A 383 -34.18 72.15 -29.55
N ILE A 384 -34.98 71.86 -30.57
CA ILE A 384 -35.00 72.56 -31.86
C ILE A 384 -35.87 73.81 -31.70
N ASP A 385 -35.40 74.96 -32.17
CA ASP A 385 -36.22 76.19 -32.19
C ASP A 385 -37.49 75.99 -33.03
N LYS A 386 -38.61 76.56 -32.56
CA LYS A 386 -39.88 76.53 -33.31
C LYS A 386 -39.74 77.38 -34.57
N VAL A 387 -39.91 76.74 -35.72
CA VAL A 387 -40.09 77.43 -37.01
C VAL A 387 -41.57 77.78 -37.19
N GLU A 388 -41.87 79.05 -37.45
CA GLU A 388 -43.22 79.48 -37.82
C GLU A 388 -43.54 79.10 -39.27
N SER A 389 -44.83 79.00 -39.60
CA SER A 389 -45.28 78.75 -40.97
C SER A 389 -44.72 79.79 -41.94
N GLN A 390 -44.33 79.35 -43.14
CA GLN A 390 -43.72 80.19 -44.17
C GLN A 390 -44.69 80.39 -45.33
N GLU A 391 -44.68 81.59 -45.88
CA GLU A 391 -45.22 81.89 -47.22
C GLU A 391 -44.05 82.26 -48.14
N ILE A 392 -44.09 81.76 -49.38
CA ILE A 392 -43.12 81.97 -50.46
C ILE A 392 -43.80 81.98 -51.83
N LEU A 393 -43.26 82.72 -52.79
CA LEU A 393 -43.71 82.70 -54.19
C LEU A 393 -43.11 81.52 -54.97
N VAL A 394 -43.78 81.07 -56.04
CA VAL A 394 -43.19 80.15 -57.02
C VAL A 394 -41.91 80.77 -57.62
N GLY A 395 -40.80 80.03 -57.53
CA GLY A 395 -39.46 80.47 -57.93
C GLY A 395 -38.71 81.28 -56.87
N GLU A 396 -39.32 81.63 -55.73
CA GLU A 396 -38.62 82.25 -54.60
C GLU A 396 -37.74 81.22 -53.88
N THR A 397 -36.59 81.68 -53.38
CA THR A 397 -35.74 80.93 -52.45
C THR A 397 -35.61 81.70 -51.15
N LYS A 398 -35.96 81.06 -50.03
CA LYS A 398 -35.99 81.66 -48.70
C LYS A 398 -35.13 80.85 -47.75
N SER A 399 -34.00 81.43 -47.32
CA SER A 399 -33.09 80.79 -46.38
C SER A 399 -33.68 80.82 -44.96
N ILE A 400 -33.83 79.64 -44.35
CA ILE A 400 -34.30 79.44 -42.98
C ILE A 400 -33.10 79.02 -42.11
N VAL A 401 -33.02 79.60 -40.91
CA VAL A 401 -32.00 79.29 -39.90
C VAL A 401 -32.70 78.71 -38.67
N VAL A 402 -32.21 77.59 -38.16
CA VAL A 402 -32.77 76.93 -36.97
C VAL A 402 -31.63 76.57 -36.02
N MET A 403 -31.76 76.98 -34.76
CA MET A 403 -30.79 76.67 -33.71
C MET A 403 -31.22 75.42 -32.93
N ILE A 404 -30.26 74.78 -32.27
CA ILE A 404 -30.50 73.78 -31.22
C ILE A 404 -29.88 74.21 -29.90
N ALA A 405 -30.69 74.17 -28.83
CA ALA A 405 -30.21 74.17 -27.47
C ALA A 405 -29.93 72.73 -27.00
N ASN A 406 -28.86 72.53 -26.24
CA ASN A 406 -28.37 71.22 -25.79
C ASN A 406 -28.04 70.23 -26.94
N PRO A 407 -27.13 70.55 -27.86
CA PRO A 407 -26.79 69.64 -28.96
C PRO A 407 -26.10 68.36 -28.47
N TYR A 408 -26.33 67.25 -29.19
CA TYR A 408 -25.65 65.98 -28.96
C TYR A 408 -24.46 65.86 -29.94
N PRO A 409 -23.20 65.66 -29.49
CA PRO A 409 -22.01 65.77 -30.36
C PRO A 409 -21.91 64.78 -31.54
N GLN A 410 -22.73 63.73 -31.58
CA GLN A 410 -22.79 62.76 -32.68
C GLN A 410 -24.07 62.88 -33.52
N ALA A 411 -24.95 63.84 -33.23
CA ALA A 411 -26.19 64.04 -33.98
C ALA A 411 -25.99 64.93 -35.21
N THR A 412 -26.66 64.55 -36.31
CA THR A 412 -26.82 65.35 -37.52
C THR A 412 -28.27 65.79 -37.68
N PHE A 413 -28.49 67.03 -38.15
CA PHE A 413 -29.82 67.46 -38.59
C PHE A 413 -30.19 66.77 -39.91
N THR A 414 -31.47 66.41 -40.04
CA THR A 414 -32.11 66.18 -41.35
C THR A 414 -33.32 67.10 -41.48
N VAL A 415 -33.45 67.75 -42.64
CA VAL A 415 -34.62 68.58 -42.99
C VAL A 415 -35.21 68.07 -44.29
N SER A 416 -36.53 67.91 -44.36
CA SER A 416 -37.20 67.33 -45.53
C SER A 416 -38.58 67.92 -45.75
N SER A 417 -38.93 68.20 -47.00
CA SER A 417 -40.31 68.48 -47.42
C SER A 417 -41.09 67.17 -47.61
N LEU A 418 -42.37 67.12 -47.21
CA LEU A 418 -43.25 65.98 -47.54
C LEU A 418 -43.66 65.93 -49.01
N ASP A 419 -43.58 67.05 -49.73
CA ASP A 419 -43.81 67.13 -51.17
C ASP A 419 -42.80 68.10 -51.81
N ILE A 420 -41.77 67.49 -52.42
CA ILE A 420 -40.70 68.21 -53.11
C ILE A 420 -41.17 68.93 -54.40
N TYR A 421 -42.36 68.61 -54.91
CA TYR A 421 -42.95 69.30 -56.05
C TYR A 421 -43.68 70.59 -55.63
N ILE A 422 -44.11 70.72 -54.38
CA ILE A 422 -44.64 71.99 -53.84
C ILE A 422 -43.46 72.86 -53.41
N ALA A 423 -42.59 72.35 -52.52
CA ALA A 423 -41.37 73.06 -52.11
C ALA A 423 -40.17 72.11 -51.91
N GLU A 424 -39.03 72.48 -52.49
CA GLU A 424 -37.75 71.82 -52.26
C GLU A 424 -37.08 72.38 -50.99
N VAL A 425 -36.36 71.52 -50.25
CA VAL A 425 -35.51 71.93 -49.12
C VAL A 425 -34.07 71.50 -49.40
N LYS A 426 -33.16 72.47 -49.33
CA LYS A 426 -31.73 72.30 -49.60
C LYS A 426 -30.90 72.79 -48.43
N VAL A 427 -30.34 71.87 -47.64
CA VAL A 427 -29.47 72.22 -46.52
C VAL A 427 -28.18 72.87 -47.03
N THR A 428 -27.91 74.09 -46.59
CA THR A 428 -26.76 74.91 -46.98
C THR A 428 -25.66 74.95 -45.92
N PHE A 429 -26.04 74.79 -44.65
CA PHE A 429 -25.11 74.65 -43.52
C PHE A 429 -25.68 73.68 -42.47
N ASN A 430 -24.83 72.83 -41.90
CA ASN A 430 -25.23 71.85 -40.88
C ASN A 430 -24.07 71.68 -39.89
N ASN A 431 -24.24 72.19 -38.67
CA ASN A 431 -23.34 71.89 -37.55
C ASN A 431 -24.16 71.56 -36.30
N LEU A 432 -23.50 71.15 -35.21
CA LEU A 432 -24.15 70.69 -33.98
C LEU A 432 -25.20 71.67 -33.40
N LEU A 433 -24.97 72.98 -33.51
CA LEU A 433 -25.78 74.04 -32.89
C LEU A 433 -26.79 74.70 -33.85
N ARG A 434 -26.60 74.54 -35.16
CA ARG A 434 -27.27 75.36 -36.18
C ARG A 434 -27.36 74.63 -37.52
N VAL A 435 -28.58 74.58 -38.07
CA VAL A 435 -28.81 74.24 -39.47
C VAL A 435 -29.28 75.49 -40.22
N GLU A 436 -28.82 75.63 -41.45
CA GLU A 436 -29.34 76.59 -42.42
C GLU A 436 -29.78 75.80 -43.66
N PHE A 437 -30.95 76.13 -44.19
CA PHE A 437 -31.46 75.52 -45.41
C PHE A 437 -32.21 76.54 -46.27
N ASP A 438 -32.04 76.41 -47.57
CA ASP A 438 -32.84 77.13 -48.55
C ASP A 438 -34.15 76.37 -48.78
N LEU A 439 -35.28 77.07 -48.66
CA LEU A 439 -36.60 76.60 -49.00
C LEU A 439 -37.00 77.23 -50.34
N ILE A 440 -37.30 76.40 -51.35
CA ILE A 440 -37.53 76.85 -52.74
C ILE A 440 -38.98 76.54 -53.13
N GLY A 441 -39.75 77.54 -53.56
CA GLY A 441 -41.12 77.35 -54.04
C GLY A 441 -41.14 76.80 -55.47
N ILE A 442 -41.74 75.62 -55.69
CA ILE A 442 -41.71 74.90 -56.97
C ILE A 442 -43.08 74.96 -57.68
N TYR A 443 -44.17 74.56 -57.00
CA TYR A 443 -45.55 74.70 -57.48
C TYR A 443 -46.47 75.24 -56.38
N PRO A 444 -47.56 75.94 -56.74
CA PRO A 444 -48.51 76.46 -55.76
C PRO A 444 -49.16 75.34 -54.95
N GLY A 445 -49.25 75.50 -53.63
CA GLY A 445 -49.78 74.48 -52.74
C GLY A 445 -49.35 74.65 -51.29
N ILE A 446 -49.79 73.72 -50.45
CA ILE A 446 -49.46 73.70 -49.02
C ILE A 446 -48.74 72.39 -48.72
N VAL A 447 -47.54 72.49 -48.13
CA VAL A 447 -46.71 71.34 -47.77
C VAL A 447 -46.18 71.46 -46.34
N HIS A 448 -45.92 70.34 -45.68
CA HIS A 448 -45.23 70.32 -44.38
C HIS A 448 -43.74 70.05 -44.58
N VAL A 449 -42.91 70.82 -43.88
CA VAL A 449 -41.47 70.56 -43.75
C VAL A 449 -41.20 70.02 -42.35
N HIS A 450 -40.45 68.92 -42.30
CA HIS A 450 -39.99 68.28 -41.07
C HIS A 450 -38.52 68.65 -40.80
N ILE A 451 -38.21 68.95 -39.53
CA ILE A 451 -36.85 69.04 -39.02
C ILE A 451 -36.70 67.95 -37.94
N ASP A 452 -35.78 67.03 -38.18
CA ASP A 452 -35.45 65.92 -37.30
C ASP A 452 -34.02 66.06 -36.76
N TYR A 453 -33.86 65.74 -35.47
CA TYR A 453 -32.56 65.68 -34.80
C TYR A 453 -32.60 64.59 -33.70
N PRO A 454 -31.60 63.69 -33.62
CA PRO A 454 -31.57 62.62 -32.63
C PRO A 454 -31.77 63.10 -31.18
N GLY A 455 -32.74 62.48 -30.48
CA GLY A 455 -33.09 62.80 -29.10
C GLY A 455 -34.08 63.95 -28.92
N ALA A 456 -34.27 64.81 -29.94
CA ALA A 456 -35.23 65.92 -29.91
C ALA A 456 -36.65 65.49 -30.32
N SER A 457 -37.64 66.32 -29.97
CA SER A 457 -38.95 66.27 -30.63
C SER A 457 -38.85 66.86 -32.04
N ARG A 458 -39.36 66.15 -33.05
CA ARG A 458 -39.49 66.67 -34.43
C ARG A 458 -40.24 68.00 -34.45
N VAL A 459 -39.69 68.98 -35.17
CA VAL A 459 -40.41 70.21 -35.52
C VAL A 459 -41.07 70.02 -36.88
N VAL A 460 -42.33 70.45 -36.99
CA VAL A 460 -43.10 70.46 -38.23
C VAL A 460 -43.66 71.86 -38.42
N PHE A 461 -43.46 72.44 -39.60
CA PHE A 461 -44.03 73.73 -39.97
C PHE A 461 -44.64 73.67 -41.39
N ILE A 462 -45.58 74.58 -41.65
CA ILE A 462 -46.33 74.65 -42.91
C ILE A 462 -45.63 75.61 -43.85
N VAL A 463 -45.55 75.26 -45.13
CA VAL A 463 -45.12 76.14 -46.23
C VAL A 463 -46.31 76.33 -47.17
N ASN A 464 -46.74 77.58 -47.34
CA ASN A 464 -47.69 78.01 -48.34
C ASN A 464 -46.92 78.56 -49.55
N VAL A 465 -47.02 77.89 -50.69
CA VAL A 465 -46.42 78.34 -51.96
C VAL A 465 -47.52 78.99 -52.79
N ILE A 466 -47.32 80.26 -53.14
CA ILE A 466 -48.31 81.08 -53.85
C ILE A 466 -47.83 81.45 -55.26
N GLU A 467 -48.78 81.63 -56.19
CA GLU A 467 -48.47 82.06 -57.55
C GLU A 467 -47.87 83.48 -57.57
N ASN A 468 -46.93 83.69 -58.50
CA ASN A 468 -46.32 84.99 -58.75
C ASN A 468 -47.15 85.72 -59.82
N THR A 469 -47.97 86.69 -59.38
CA THR A 469 -49.04 87.37 -60.15
C THR A 469 -48.60 88.68 -60.82
#